data_AF-A0A2T3FSU0-F1
#
_entry.id   AF-A0A2T3FSU0-F1
#
_cell.length_a   1.000
_cell.length_b   1.000
_cell.length_c   1.000
_cell.angle_alpha   90.00
_cell.angle_beta   90.00
_cell.angle_gamma   90.00
#
_symmetry.space_group_name_H-M   'P 1'
#
loop_
_entity.id
_entity.type
_entity.pdbx_description
1 polymer ?
#
loop_
_entity_poly.entity_id
_entity_poly.type
_entity_poly.pdbx_seq_one_letter_code
_entity_poly.pdbx_strand_id
1 'polypeptide(L)'
;MNFQEKYDEYKQRREAKKFFNQNNDYHLSVSDYIRMFIVGTVIAIFSTIAFDFLSMKIGWSFSYFDILTGYFTGSVVLKIARYGSEKVGIISAVCYLLGTLFTPILTYYIFWNQSVSLTTAIQLALGQFSNLFSLVFIAIGAMIAYTTSKN
;
A
#
# COMPACT_ATOMS: atom_id res chain seq x y z
N MET A 1 -23.04 -10.30 -30.42
CA MET A 1 -22.56 -9.18 -29.60
C MET A 1 -21.40 -8.53 -30.30
N ASN A 2 -21.60 -7.30 -30.76
CA ASN A 2 -20.61 -6.52 -31.48
C ASN A 2 -19.52 -6.03 -30.48
N PHE A 3 -18.28 -5.84 -30.92
CA PHE A 3 -17.19 -5.37 -30.05
C PHE A 3 -17.50 -4.01 -29.41
N GLN A 4 -18.27 -3.17 -30.11
CA GLN A 4 -18.77 -1.89 -29.60
C GLN A 4 -19.75 -2.07 -28.43
N GLU A 5 -20.72 -3.00 -28.53
CA GLU A 5 -21.67 -3.27 -27.45
C GLU A 5 -20.96 -3.74 -26.17
N LYS A 6 -19.96 -4.62 -26.30
CA LYS A 6 -19.16 -5.04 -25.14
C LYS A 6 -18.42 -3.85 -24.51
N TYR A 7 -17.80 -3.00 -25.32
CA TYR A 7 -17.06 -1.84 -24.83
C TYR A 7 -17.96 -0.86 -24.09
N ASP A 8 -19.14 -0.58 -24.63
CA ASP A 8 -20.12 0.31 -24.01
C ASP A 8 -20.68 -0.29 -22.72
N GLU A 9 -20.92 -1.60 -22.68
CA GLU A 9 -21.33 -2.31 -21.46
C GLU A 9 -20.24 -2.25 -20.37
N TYR A 10 -18.97 -2.43 -20.73
CA TYR A 10 -17.84 -2.25 -19.81
C TYR A 10 -17.75 -0.83 -19.28
N LYS A 11 -17.91 0.17 -20.17
CA LYS A 11 -17.89 1.59 -19.81
C LYS A 11 -19.03 1.92 -18.84
N GLN A 12 -20.25 1.49 -19.15
CA GLN A 12 -21.42 1.69 -18.29
C GLN A 12 -21.27 1.01 -16.93
N ARG A 13 -20.73 -0.22 -16.87
CA ARG A 13 -20.44 -0.90 -15.59
C ARG A 13 -19.42 -0.12 -14.75
N ARG A 14 -18.42 0.48 -15.39
CA ARG A 14 -17.37 1.26 -14.72
C ARG A 14 -17.93 2.59 -14.20
N GLU A 15 -18.75 3.27 -14.99
CA GLU A 15 -19.43 4.51 -14.61
C GLU A 15 -20.46 4.27 -13.50
N ALA A 16 -21.24 3.19 -13.57
CA ALA A 16 -22.16 2.79 -12.52
C ALA A 16 -21.43 2.47 -11.22
N LYS A 17 -20.36 1.65 -11.26
CA LYS A 17 -19.52 1.40 -10.08
C LYS A 17 -18.95 2.68 -9.49
N LYS A 18 -18.48 3.61 -10.33
CA LYS A 18 -17.94 4.89 -9.88
C LYS A 18 -19.02 5.77 -9.22
N PHE A 19 -20.23 5.80 -9.78
CA PHE A 19 -21.37 6.53 -9.22
C PHE A 19 -21.82 5.96 -7.87
N PHE A 20 -21.88 4.63 -7.73
CA PHE A 20 -22.17 3.98 -6.45
C PHE A 20 -21.04 4.22 -5.45
N ASN A 21 -19.77 4.07 -5.83
CA ASN A 21 -18.65 4.26 -4.92
C ASN A 21 -18.51 5.72 -4.41
N GLN A 22 -18.90 6.71 -5.21
CA GLN A 22 -18.90 8.13 -4.80
C GLN A 22 -20.06 8.47 -3.85
N ASN A 23 -21.25 7.90 -4.08
CA ASN A 23 -22.44 8.21 -3.26
C ASN A 23 -22.60 7.29 -2.05
N ASN A 24 -21.88 6.16 -1.99
CA ASN A 24 -22.04 5.14 -0.96
C ASN A 24 -20.96 5.19 0.13
N ASP A 25 -20.57 6.40 0.48
CA ASP A 25 -19.65 6.74 1.59
C ASP A 25 -20.17 6.31 2.98
N TYR A 26 -21.36 5.72 3.01
CA TYR A 26 -22.18 5.45 4.20
C TYR A 26 -22.07 4.03 4.78
N HIS A 27 -21.31 3.11 4.17
CA HIS A 27 -21.25 1.72 4.64
C HIS A 27 -20.05 1.32 5.47
N LEU A 28 -18.99 2.13 5.55
CA LEU A 28 -17.85 1.77 6.40
C LEU A 28 -18.09 2.22 7.85
N SER A 29 -18.28 1.24 8.73
CA SER A 29 -18.20 1.46 10.17
C SER A 29 -16.78 1.90 10.55
N VAL A 30 -16.65 2.71 11.60
CA VAL A 30 -15.34 3.09 12.18
C VAL A 30 -14.49 1.86 12.50
N SER A 31 -15.12 0.74 12.89
CA SER A 31 -14.44 -0.53 13.12
C SER A 31 -13.75 -1.09 11.87
N ASP A 32 -14.36 -0.93 10.69
CA ASP A 32 -13.80 -1.41 9.43
C ASP A 32 -12.63 -0.53 8.98
N TYR A 33 -12.71 0.79 9.21
CA TYR A 33 -11.60 1.73 9.00
C TYR A 33 -10.38 1.36 9.85
N ILE A 34 -10.59 1.10 11.15
CA ILE A 34 -9.50 0.69 12.06
C ILE A 34 -8.90 -0.63 11.61
N ARG A 35 -9.74 -1.61 11.24
CA ARG A 35 -9.28 -2.92 10.77
C ARG A 35 -8.48 -2.80 9.48
N MET A 36 -8.92 -2.00 8.52
CA MET A 36 -8.15 -1.72 7.31
C MET A 36 -6.79 -1.12 7.62
N PHE A 37 -6.75 -0.14 8.52
CA PHE A 37 -5.53 0.57 8.84
C PHE A 37 -4.51 -0.36 9.49
N ILE A 38 -4.94 -1.13 10.50
CA ILE A 38 -4.07 -2.08 11.20
C ILE A 38 -3.61 -3.19 10.25
N VAL A 39 -4.55 -3.88 9.59
CA VAL A 39 -4.22 -5.03 8.74
C VAL A 39 -3.42 -4.58 7.51
N GLY A 40 -3.77 -3.45 6.90
CA GLY A 40 -3.04 -2.88 5.77
C GLY A 40 -1.60 -2.53 6.13
N THR A 41 -1.37 -1.90 7.29
CA THR A 41 -0.02 -1.56 7.75
C THR A 41 0.80 -2.82 8.08
N VAL A 42 0.20 -3.82 8.74
CA VAL A 42 0.88 -5.09 9.05
C VAL A 42 1.27 -5.85 7.78
N ILE A 43 0.39 -5.92 6.78
CA ILE A 43 0.72 -6.52 5.48
C ILE A 43 1.83 -5.75 4.80
N ALA A 44 1.78 -4.42 4.79
CA ALA A 44 2.82 -3.60 4.17
C ALA A 44 4.20 -3.90 4.79
N ILE A 45 4.30 -3.91 6.13
CA ILE A 45 5.52 -4.25 6.85
C ILE A 45 6.01 -5.67 6.48
N PHE A 46 5.12 -6.66 6.54
CA PHE A 46 5.48 -8.05 6.25
C PHE A 46 5.95 -8.23 4.80
N SER A 47 5.28 -7.58 3.85
CA SER A 47 5.65 -7.60 2.43
C SER A 47 7.01 -6.94 2.20
N THR A 48 7.25 -5.76 2.76
CA THR A 48 8.56 -5.10 2.64
C THR A 48 9.66 -5.98 3.20
N ILE A 49 9.53 -6.49 4.43
CA ILE A 49 10.53 -7.40 5.02
C ILE A 49 10.78 -8.63 4.12
N ALA A 50 9.72 -9.29 3.65
CA ALA A 50 9.85 -10.47 2.79
C ALA A 50 10.58 -10.16 1.48
N PHE A 51 10.31 -9.02 0.87
CA PHE A 51 11.00 -8.59 -0.34
C PHE A 51 12.43 -8.14 -0.10
N ASP A 52 12.75 -7.58 1.06
CA ASP A 52 14.12 -7.24 1.44
C ASP A 52 14.98 -8.50 1.51
N PHE A 53 14.47 -9.56 2.16
CA PHE A 53 15.12 -10.87 2.18
C PHE A 53 15.29 -11.47 0.79
N LEU A 54 14.28 -11.33 -0.08
CA LEU A 54 14.34 -11.82 -1.46
C LEU A 54 15.39 -11.04 -2.28
N SER A 55 15.46 -9.73 -2.10
CA SER A 55 16.43 -8.84 -2.73
C SER A 55 17.86 -9.23 -2.36
N MET A 56 18.11 -9.55 -1.09
CA MET A 56 19.43 -10.03 -0.63
C MET A 56 19.88 -11.31 -1.34
N LYS A 57 18.95 -12.18 -1.76
CA LYS A 57 19.27 -13.44 -2.46
C LYS A 57 19.45 -13.27 -3.97
N ILE A 58 18.71 -12.35 -4.59
CA ILE A 58 18.64 -12.18 -6.04
C ILE A 58 19.59 -11.07 -6.54
N GLY A 59 20.05 -10.18 -5.65
CA GLY A 59 20.94 -9.06 -5.99
C GLY A 59 20.25 -7.93 -6.75
N TRP A 60 18.92 -7.95 -6.84
CA TRP A 60 18.13 -6.86 -7.42
C TRP A 60 18.00 -5.69 -6.44
N SER A 61 17.92 -4.47 -6.98
CA SER A 61 17.76 -3.26 -6.18
C SER A 61 16.44 -3.27 -5.40
N PHE A 62 16.56 -2.91 -4.11
CA PHE A 62 15.50 -2.77 -3.12
C PHE A 62 14.26 -2.04 -3.65
N SER A 63 14.45 -0.99 -4.45
CA SER A 63 13.38 -0.07 -4.85
C SER A 63 12.34 -0.67 -5.82
N TYR A 64 12.62 -1.77 -6.53
CA TYR A 64 11.61 -2.37 -7.41
C TYR A 64 10.50 -3.09 -6.66
N PHE A 65 10.79 -3.59 -5.46
CA PHE A 65 9.81 -4.30 -4.63
C PHE A 65 8.85 -3.37 -3.90
N ASP A 66 9.15 -2.08 -3.82
CA ASP A 66 8.25 -1.04 -3.31
C ASP A 66 6.94 -0.98 -4.11
N ILE A 67 7.03 -1.12 -5.42
CA ILE A 67 5.90 -1.16 -6.36
C ILE A 67 4.99 -2.36 -6.04
N LEU A 68 5.59 -3.54 -5.87
CA LEU A 68 4.87 -4.77 -5.56
C LEU A 68 4.21 -4.69 -4.18
N THR A 69 4.93 -4.16 -3.20
CA THR A 69 4.41 -3.92 -1.84
C THR A 69 3.20 -3.00 -1.87
N GLY A 70 3.26 -1.91 -2.66
CA GLY A 70 2.12 -1.02 -2.88
C GLY A 70 0.90 -1.76 -3.44
N TYR A 71 1.11 -2.60 -4.46
CA TYR A 71 0.05 -3.42 -5.04
C TYR A 71 -0.58 -4.41 -4.05
N PHE A 72 0.24 -5.12 -3.27
CA PHE A 72 -0.25 -6.05 -2.24
C PHE A 72 -1.04 -5.33 -1.15
N THR A 73 -0.52 -4.20 -0.67
CA THR A 73 -1.18 -3.37 0.36
C THR A 73 -2.54 -2.88 -0.15
N GLY A 74 -2.59 -2.31 -1.35
CA GLY A 74 -3.84 -1.86 -1.98
C GLY A 74 -4.85 -2.99 -2.17
N SER A 75 -4.40 -4.16 -2.61
CA SER A 75 -5.25 -5.35 -2.81
C SER A 75 -5.87 -5.86 -1.51
N VAL A 76 -5.11 -5.87 -0.40
CA VAL A 76 -5.60 -6.33 0.90
C VAL A 76 -6.58 -5.32 1.49
N VAL A 77 -6.26 -4.02 1.44
CA VAL A 77 -7.16 -2.96 1.90
C VAL A 77 -8.48 -2.98 1.12
N LEU A 78 -8.44 -3.19 -0.21
CA LEU A 78 -9.64 -3.35 -1.02
C LEU A 78 -10.47 -4.57 -0.62
N LYS A 79 -9.84 -5.72 -0.34
CA LYS A 79 -10.55 -6.93 0.11
C LYS A 79 -11.27 -6.74 1.43
N ILE A 80 -10.69 -5.95 2.34
CA ILE A 80 -11.32 -5.59 3.62
C ILE A 80 -12.47 -4.61 3.38
N ALA A 81 -12.29 -3.65 2.46
CA ALA A 81 -13.31 -2.66 2.09
C ALA A 81 -14.53 -3.28 1.42
N ARG A 82 -14.31 -4.32 0.61
CA ARG A 82 -15.30 -4.92 -0.31
C ARG A 82 -15.78 -3.99 -1.42
N TYR A 83 -15.38 -2.72 -1.43
CA TYR A 83 -15.61 -1.75 -2.50
C TYR A 83 -14.44 -0.78 -2.64
N GLY A 84 -14.20 -0.31 -3.86
CA GLY A 84 -13.19 0.71 -4.14
C GLY A 84 -13.74 2.11 -3.89
N SER A 85 -12.99 2.98 -3.22
CA SER A 85 -13.41 4.38 -2.99
C SER A 85 -12.18 5.26 -2.90
N GLU A 86 -12.35 6.57 -3.10
CA GLU A 86 -11.24 7.52 -2.91
C GLU A 86 -10.70 7.49 -1.48
N LYS A 87 -11.55 7.30 -0.48
CA LYS A 87 -11.12 7.18 0.93
C LYS A 87 -10.32 5.91 1.17
N VAL A 88 -10.78 4.78 0.62
CA VAL A 88 -10.06 3.49 0.70
C VAL A 88 -8.71 3.58 -0.01
N GLY A 89 -8.68 4.27 -1.15
CA GLY A 89 -7.49 4.72 -1.86
C GLY A 89 -6.48 5.39 -0.93
N ILE A 90 -6.90 6.47 -0.27
CA ILE A 90 -6.05 7.26 0.62
C ILE A 90 -5.53 6.41 1.78
N ILE A 91 -6.39 5.61 2.43
CA ILE A 91 -5.98 4.73 3.54
C ILE A 91 -4.89 3.76 3.08
N SER A 92 -5.04 3.15 1.91
CA SER A 92 -4.05 2.19 1.42
C SER A 92 -2.68 2.83 1.18
N ALA A 93 -2.64 4.05 0.63
CA ALA A 93 -1.41 4.80 0.41
C ALA A 93 -0.75 5.16 1.74
N VAL A 94 -1.56 5.57 2.74
CA VAL A 94 -1.07 5.85 4.10
C VAL A 94 -0.53 4.57 4.77
N CYS A 95 -1.23 3.44 4.66
CA CYS A 95 -0.77 2.16 5.21
C CYS A 95 0.54 1.72 4.57
N TYR A 96 0.68 1.88 3.26
CA TYR A 96 1.90 1.60 2.53
C TYR A 96 3.07 2.46 3.03
N LEU A 97 2.88 3.79 3.10
CA LEU A 97 3.91 4.70 3.59
C LEU A 97 4.33 4.42 5.03
N LEU A 98 3.36 4.13 5.91
CA LEU A 98 3.65 3.72 7.29
C LEU A 98 4.41 2.40 7.32
N GLY A 99 4.05 1.43 6.47
CA GLY A 99 4.78 0.18 6.34
C GLY A 99 6.24 0.41 5.95
N THR A 100 6.50 1.22 4.92
CA THR A 100 7.84 1.59 4.49
C THR A 100 8.63 2.30 5.59
N LEU A 101 7.98 3.17 6.37
CA LEU A 101 8.59 3.89 7.50
C LEU A 101 8.96 2.98 8.68
N PHE A 102 8.07 2.06 9.05
CA PHE A 102 8.26 1.20 10.23
C PHE A 102 9.14 -0.01 9.96
N THR A 103 9.20 -0.49 8.72
CA THR A 103 10.00 -1.66 8.35
C THR A 103 11.47 -1.56 8.78
N PRO A 104 12.24 -0.51 8.45
CA PRO A 104 13.66 -0.44 8.84
C PRO A 104 13.84 -0.42 10.37
N ILE A 105 12.90 0.17 11.12
CA ILE A 105 12.91 0.19 12.58
C ILE A 105 12.71 -1.22 13.14
N LEU A 106 11.71 -1.94 12.63
CA LEU A 106 11.38 -3.29 13.06
C LEU A 106 12.47 -4.29 12.67
N THR A 107 12.98 -4.20 11.44
CA THR A 107 14.10 -5.01 10.98
C THR A 107 15.33 -4.78 11.85
N TYR A 108 15.66 -3.53 12.18
CA TYR A 108 16.77 -3.23 13.08
C TYR A 108 16.58 -3.86 14.47
N TYR A 109 15.38 -3.72 15.05
CA TYR A 109 15.06 -4.32 16.35
C TYR A 109 15.17 -5.85 16.33
N ILE A 110 14.58 -6.52 15.33
CA ILE A 110 14.53 -7.99 15.22
C ILE A 110 15.92 -8.59 15.01
N PHE A 111 16.74 -7.98 14.15
CA PHE A 111 18.05 -8.54 13.80
C PHE A 111 19.14 -8.24 14.81
N TRP A 112 19.15 -7.04 15.39
CA TRP A 112 20.21 -6.62 16.31
C TRP A 112 19.85 -6.85 17.77
N ASN A 113 18.58 -7.17 18.07
CA ASN A 113 18.06 -7.42 19.41
C ASN A 113 18.44 -6.32 20.42
N GLN A 114 18.54 -5.07 19.93
CA GLN A 114 18.89 -3.89 20.71
C GLN A 114 17.70 -2.95 20.80
N SER A 115 17.55 -2.32 21.96
CA SER A 115 16.54 -1.28 22.16
C SER A 115 16.78 -0.13 21.19
N VAL A 116 15.76 0.20 20.39
CA VAL A 116 15.84 1.32 19.44
C VAL A 116 15.57 2.62 20.20
N SER A 117 16.58 3.47 20.31
CA SER A 117 16.39 4.83 20.80
C SER A 117 15.54 5.64 19.81
N LEU A 118 14.86 6.69 20.29
CA LEU A 118 14.04 7.55 19.41
C LEU A 118 14.87 8.15 18.26
N THR A 119 16.12 8.52 18.54
CA THR A 119 17.03 9.12 17.54
C THR A 119 17.42 8.12 16.45
N THR A 120 17.76 6.88 16.83
CA THR A 120 18.06 5.82 15.85
C THR A 120 16.83 5.44 15.04
N ALA A 121 15.64 5.40 15.64
CA ALA A 121 14.39 5.14 14.92
C ALA A 121 14.13 6.21 13.84
N ILE A 122 14.29 7.49 14.19
CA ILE A 122 14.11 8.61 13.26
C ILE A 122 15.13 8.55 12.13
N GLN A 123 16.41 8.28 12.45
CA GLN A 123 17.45 8.17 11.42
C GLN A 123 17.20 7.01 10.45
N LEU A 124 16.77 5.86 10.95
CA LEU A 124 16.42 4.69 10.12
C LEU A 124 15.23 4.98 9.20
N ALA A 125 14.21 5.66 9.71
CA ALA A 125 13.04 6.07 8.93
C ALA A 125 13.40 7.10 7.85
N LEU A 126 14.19 8.12 8.19
CA LEU A 126 14.62 9.15 7.24
C LEU A 126 15.62 8.63 6.20
N GLY A 127 16.38 7.60 6.55
CA GLY A 127 17.29 6.92 5.62
C GLY A 127 16.58 6.34 4.39
N GLN A 128 15.29 6.02 4.48
CA GLN A 128 14.49 5.55 3.34
C GLN A 128 14.27 6.63 2.28
N PHE A 129 14.33 7.91 2.66
CA PHE A 129 14.08 9.05 1.76
C PHE A 129 15.34 9.78 1.34
N SER A 130 16.52 9.28 1.71
CA SER A 130 17.78 9.98 1.39
C SER A 130 18.15 9.91 -0.09
N ASN A 131 17.57 8.98 -0.86
CA ASN A 131 17.87 8.77 -2.27
C ASN A 131 16.66 9.12 -3.15
N LEU A 132 16.86 10.05 -4.10
CA LEU A 132 15.86 10.45 -5.09
C LEU A 132 15.30 9.26 -5.88
N PHE A 133 16.14 8.27 -6.20
CA PHE A 133 15.70 7.07 -6.91
C PHE A 133 14.70 6.28 -6.07
N SER A 134 15.02 6.01 -4.80
CA SER A 134 14.11 5.28 -3.90
C SER A 134 12.81 6.05 -3.65
N LEU A 135 12.89 7.38 -3.51
CA LEU A 135 11.72 8.25 -3.37
C LEU A 135 10.74 8.12 -4.53
N VAL A 136 11.23 8.07 -5.77
CA VAL A 136 10.38 7.89 -6.96
C VAL A 136 9.66 6.55 -6.91
N PHE A 137 10.35 5.47 -6.54
CA PHE A 137 9.73 4.14 -6.45
C PHE A 137 8.73 4.02 -5.30
N ILE A 138 9.01 4.64 -4.16
CA ILE A 138 8.05 4.73 -3.04
C ILE A 138 6.82 5.52 -3.47
N ALA A 139 6.99 6.64 -4.20
CA ALA A 139 5.87 7.41 -4.72
C ALA A 139 5.03 6.62 -5.73
N ILE A 140 5.68 5.85 -6.62
CA ILE A 140 5.00 4.94 -7.56
C ILE A 140 4.27 3.83 -6.79
N GLY A 141 4.89 3.23 -5.76
CA GLY A 141 4.27 2.23 -4.90
C GLY A 141 3.03 2.77 -4.19
N ALA A 142 3.09 3.99 -3.65
CA ALA A 142 1.96 4.66 -3.02
C ALA A 142 0.83 4.94 -4.03
N MET A 143 1.17 5.39 -5.25
CA MET A 143 0.21 5.57 -6.34
C MET A 143 -0.45 4.26 -6.76
N ILE A 144 0.30 3.16 -6.77
CA ILE A 144 -0.23 1.83 -7.08
C ILE A 144 -1.14 1.34 -5.97
N ALA A 145 -0.78 1.53 -4.70
CA ALA A 145 -1.67 1.21 -3.57
C ALA A 145 -3.00 1.96 -3.69
N TYR A 146 -2.93 3.27 -3.95
CA TYR A 146 -4.10 4.13 -4.14
C TYR A 146 -4.97 3.66 -5.31
N THR A 147 -4.38 3.47 -6.49
CA THR A 147 -5.14 3.10 -7.70
C THR A 147 -5.70 1.69 -7.62
N THR A 148 -5.00 0.77 -6.98
CA THR A 148 -5.45 -0.63 -6.81
C THR A 148 -6.65 -0.70 -5.86
N SER A 149 -6.68 0.12 -4.80
CA SER A 149 -7.76 0.09 -3.82
C SER A 149 -8.91 1.07 -4.11
N LYS A 150 -8.71 2.03 -5.01
CA LYS A 150 -9.77 2.91 -5.52
C LYS A 150 -10.69 2.21 -6.52
N ASN A 151 -10.14 1.32 -7.34
CA ASN A 151 -10.84 0.67 -8.46
C ASN A 151 -11.56 -0.61 -8.03
#